data_AF-A0A915MSR2-F1
#
_entry.id   AF-A0A915MSR2-F1
#
_cell.length_a   1.000
_cell.length_b   1.000
_cell.length_c   1.000
_cell.angle_alpha   90.00
_cell.angle_beta   90.00
_cell.angle_gamma   90.00
#
_symmetry.space_group_name_H-M   'P 1'
#
loop_
_entity.id
_entity.type
_entity.pdbx_description
1 polymer ?
#
loop_
_entity_poly.entity_id
_entity_poly.type
_entity_poly.pdbx_seq_one_letter_code
_entity_poly.pdbx_strand_id
1 'polypeptide(L)'
;LPSEDSLNDWQFSTSLGNTEHLPYLLEGDMVLSAEQIQLIVRDFRSQLSKIEYCQVNNCNERKKRILTSDLSRRWKEFPIPFIIQKDVNRQAILEGIENWERTTCITFEEKEELASDSSGLNFVFGEGCFSNVGMVKGRNQRIGIGKNCDNPFVVSHEIAHALGFFHEQSRWDRDNFVEIQFSNILPGFLNQFLKFSSSLTTTFGIKYDLGSVMHYDAFGYAKQGMATILTKDVNYQETIGQRFRLSFDDVKKMNFAYCNG
;
A
#
# COMPACT_ATOMS: atom_id res chain seq x y z
N LEU A 1 18.47 -11.24 -26.07
CA LEU A 1 18.58 -10.30 -24.94
C LEU A 1 18.41 -8.90 -25.54
N PRO A 2 17.26 -8.24 -25.39
CA PRO A 2 17.14 -6.84 -25.79
C PRO A 2 17.79 -5.97 -24.71
N SER A 3 18.52 -4.96 -25.18
CA SER A 3 19.34 -4.00 -24.42
C SER A 3 18.50 -2.99 -23.63
N GLU A 4 19.11 -2.44 -22.56
CA GLU A 4 18.51 -1.56 -21.54
C GLU A 4 17.92 -0.22 -22.03
N ASP A 5 18.07 0.15 -23.30
CA ASP A 5 17.66 1.45 -23.83
C ASP A 5 16.25 1.53 -24.45
N SER A 6 15.44 0.46 -24.43
CA SER A 6 14.09 0.46 -25.04
C SER A 6 12.93 0.79 -24.09
N LEU A 7 13.21 1.20 -22.85
CA LEU A 7 12.16 1.51 -21.86
C LEU A 7 11.68 2.98 -21.92
N ASN A 8 12.33 3.84 -22.69
CA ASN A 8 12.04 5.28 -22.69
C ASN A 8 11.04 5.78 -23.75
N ASP A 9 10.46 4.91 -24.58
CA ASP A 9 9.67 5.37 -25.73
C ASP A 9 8.31 4.67 -25.86
N TRP A 10 7.64 4.46 -24.73
CA TRP A 10 6.27 3.96 -24.74
C TRP A 10 5.25 5.10 -24.62
N GLN A 11 4.76 5.57 -25.78
CA GLN A 11 3.50 6.33 -25.84
C GLN A 11 2.33 5.36 -25.69
N PHE A 12 1.59 5.45 -24.59
CA PHE A 12 0.50 4.51 -24.30
C PHE A 12 -0.88 5.10 -24.63
N SER A 13 -1.65 4.35 -25.43
CA SER A 13 -3.03 4.64 -25.84
C SER A 13 -4.01 4.55 -24.67
N THR A 14 -4.82 5.59 -24.48
CA THR A 14 -5.82 5.79 -23.40
C THR A 14 -7.17 5.09 -23.64
N SER A 15 -7.21 4.02 -24.45
CA SER A 15 -8.48 3.42 -24.89
C SER A 15 -9.09 2.36 -23.98
N LEU A 16 -8.80 2.34 -22.68
CA LEU A 16 -9.55 1.56 -21.68
C LEU A 16 -10.28 2.53 -20.76
N GLY A 17 -11.59 2.66 -20.98
CA GLY A 17 -12.47 3.61 -20.29
C GLY A 17 -12.59 3.31 -18.79
N ASN A 18 -11.70 3.92 -18.01
CA ASN A 18 -11.92 4.59 -16.73
C ASN A 18 -10.53 5.01 -16.24
N THR A 19 -10.19 6.28 -16.40
CA THR A 19 -8.90 6.87 -16.00
C THR A 19 -8.66 6.89 -14.49
N GLU A 20 -9.61 6.38 -13.69
CA GLU A 20 -9.51 6.27 -12.22
C GLU A 20 -8.84 4.97 -11.77
N HIS A 21 -8.73 3.96 -12.65
CA HIS A 21 -8.07 2.71 -12.31
C HIS A 21 -6.71 2.66 -13.01
N LEU A 22 -5.65 2.55 -12.20
CA LEU A 22 -4.27 2.45 -12.68
C LEU A 22 -3.85 0.96 -12.63
N PRO A 23 -4.19 0.15 -13.65
CA PRO A 23 -4.00 -1.31 -13.61
C PRO A 23 -2.53 -1.74 -13.52
N TYR A 24 -1.61 -0.81 -13.78
CA TYR A 24 -0.17 -1.01 -13.69
C TYR A 24 0.38 -0.82 -12.27
N LEU A 25 -0.38 -0.20 -11.36
CA LEU A 25 -0.04 -0.15 -9.95
C LEU A 25 -0.52 -1.44 -9.27
N LEU A 26 0.31 -1.97 -8.37
CA LEU A 26 -0.12 -3.10 -7.55
C LEU A 26 -1.14 -2.59 -6.53
N GLU A 27 -2.30 -3.23 -6.46
CA GLU A 27 -3.38 -2.78 -5.57
C GLU A 27 -3.70 -1.29 -5.76
N GLY A 28 -3.67 -0.82 -7.00
CA GLY A 28 -4.20 0.49 -7.37
C GLY A 28 -3.33 1.70 -7.08
N ASP A 29 -2.50 1.67 -6.05
CA ASP A 29 -1.73 2.82 -5.55
C ASP A 29 -0.26 2.47 -5.18
N MET A 30 0.14 1.20 -5.23
CA MET A 30 1.52 0.82 -4.90
C MET A 30 2.42 0.74 -6.14
N VAL A 31 3.43 1.60 -6.16
CA VAL A 31 4.55 1.54 -7.12
C VAL A 31 5.63 0.61 -6.56
N LEU A 32 5.90 -0.49 -7.26
CA LEU A 32 6.90 -1.47 -6.83
C LEU A 32 8.20 -1.38 -7.62
N SER A 33 9.32 -1.66 -6.94
CA SER A 33 10.61 -1.93 -7.60
C SER A 33 10.60 -3.29 -8.30
N ALA A 34 11.50 -3.49 -9.26
CA ALA A 34 11.67 -4.79 -9.93
C ALA A 34 11.95 -5.93 -8.94
N GLU A 35 12.72 -5.67 -7.88
CA GLU A 35 12.99 -6.63 -6.81
C GLU A 35 11.72 -7.00 -6.03
N GLN A 36 10.88 -6.00 -5.70
CA GLN A 36 9.60 -6.23 -5.01
C GLN A 36 8.65 -7.08 -5.85
N ILE A 37 8.56 -6.78 -7.15
CA ILE A 37 7.75 -7.57 -8.08
C ILE A 37 8.25 -9.03 -8.10
N GLN A 38 9.56 -9.26 -8.18
CA GLN A 38 10.12 -10.62 -8.18
C GLN A 38 9.82 -11.37 -6.88
N LEU A 39 9.93 -10.70 -5.73
CA LEU A 39 9.60 -11.30 -4.43
C LEU A 39 8.12 -11.70 -4.34
N ILE A 40 7.23 -10.81 -4.77
CA ILE A 40 5.79 -11.04 -4.77
C ILE A 40 5.41 -12.18 -5.72
N VAL A 41 5.96 -12.19 -6.94
CA VAL A 41 5.74 -13.28 -7.91
C VAL A 41 6.25 -14.62 -7.35
N ARG A 42 7.43 -14.63 -6.72
CA ARG A 42 7.98 -15.83 -6.09
C ARG A 42 7.09 -16.34 -4.96
N ASP A 43 6.60 -15.43 -4.13
CA ASP A 43 5.69 -15.75 -3.04
C ASP A 43 4.40 -16.38 -3.55
N PHE A 44 3.76 -15.77 -4.55
CA PHE A 44 2.56 -16.33 -5.17
C PHE A 44 2.80 -17.72 -5.76
N ARG A 45 3.92 -17.92 -6.46
CA ARG A 45 4.29 -19.26 -6.96
C ARG A 45 4.44 -20.28 -5.83
N SER A 46 5.05 -19.89 -4.71
CA SER A 46 5.17 -20.76 -3.55
C SER A 46 3.84 -21.03 -2.85
N GLN A 47 2.92 -20.05 -2.82
CA GLN A 47 1.59 -20.26 -2.25
C GLN A 47 0.77 -21.24 -3.11
N LEU A 48 0.83 -21.10 -4.44
CA LEU A 48 0.16 -22.02 -5.37
C LEU A 48 0.68 -23.45 -5.23
N SER A 49 1.99 -23.66 -5.22
CA SER A 49 2.57 -25.01 -5.06
C SER A 49 2.25 -25.61 -3.69
N LYS A 50 2.20 -24.79 -2.63
CA LYS A 50 1.77 -25.24 -1.30
C LYS A 50 0.29 -25.62 -1.26
N ILE A 51 -0.59 -24.91 -1.96
CA ILE A 51 -2.02 -25.27 -2.03
C ILE A 51 -2.16 -26.67 -2.65
N GLU A 52 -1.49 -26.93 -3.76
CA GLU A 52 -1.48 -28.25 -4.40
C GLU A 52 -0.97 -29.34 -3.44
N TYR A 53 0.12 -29.07 -2.71
CA TYR A 53 0.69 -30.02 -1.75
C TYR A 53 -0.18 -30.22 -0.48
N CYS A 54 -0.75 -29.15 0.07
CA CYS A 54 -1.53 -29.19 1.30
C CYS A 54 -2.94 -29.77 1.09
N GLN A 55 -3.50 -29.66 -0.12
CA GLN A 55 -4.69 -30.41 -0.52
C GLN A 55 -4.48 -31.93 -0.40
N VAL A 56 -3.24 -32.40 -0.58
CA VAL A 56 -2.88 -33.82 -0.51
C VAL A 56 -2.49 -34.26 0.91
N ASN A 57 -1.83 -33.40 1.70
CA ASN A 57 -1.14 -33.83 2.94
C ASN A 57 -1.60 -33.17 4.25
N ASN A 58 -2.68 -32.39 4.24
CA ASN A 58 -3.33 -31.80 5.43
C ASN A 58 -2.36 -31.11 6.43
N CYS A 59 -1.90 -29.91 6.09
CA CYS A 59 -0.92 -29.16 6.88
C CYS A 59 -1.59 -28.12 7.82
N ASN A 60 -1.23 -28.12 9.11
CA ASN A 60 -1.53 -27.04 10.05
C ASN A 60 -0.35 -26.06 10.14
N GLU A 61 -0.52 -24.82 9.69
CA GLU A 61 0.51 -23.78 9.77
C GLU A 61 0.29 -22.81 10.95
N ARG A 62 1.39 -22.42 11.59
CA ARG A 62 1.47 -21.38 12.62
C ARG A 62 1.67 -20.03 11.93
N LYS A 63 0.79 -19.07 12.19
CA LYS A 63 0.67 -17.88 11.33
C LYS A 63 0.60 -16.59 12.15
N LYS A 64 1.53 -15.68 11.88
CA LYS A 64 1.50 -14.23 12.16
C LYS A 64 2.31 -13.57 11.05
N ARG A 65 1.93 -12.33 10.61
CA ARG A 65 2.79 -11.20 10.11
C ARG A 65 2.26 -10.37 8.83
N ILE A 66 2.10 -8.97 8.79
CA ILE A 66 2.22 -7.84 7.74
C ILE A 66 2.76 -6.38 8.10
N LEU A 67 3.93 -6.03 7.51
CA LEU A 67 4.77 -4.83 7.14
C LEU A 67 5.92 -5.46 6.29
N THR A 68 6.50 -4.86 5.24
CA THR A 68 7.61 -5.52 4.50
C THR A 68 8.65 -6.13 5.45
N SER A 69 8.92 -7.44 5.34
CA SER A 69 9.93 -8.12 6.17
C SER A 69 11.36 -7.67 5.83
N ASP A 70 11.53 -6.98 4.71
CA ASP A 70 12.79 -6.40 4.27
C ASP A 70 13.13 -5.12 5.05
N LEU A 71 13.94 -5.29 6.09
CA LEU A 71 14.46 -4.19 6.92
C LEU A 71 15.32 -3.19 6.14
N SER A 72 15.82 -3.56 4.94
CA SER A 72 16.63 -2.64 4.12
C SER A 72 15.82 -1.49 3.53
N ARG A 73 14.50 -1.68 3.41
CA ARG A 73 13.54 -0.73 2.85
C ARG A 73 12.86 0.13 3.92
N ARG A 74 13.23 -0.01 5.20
CA ARG A 74 12.76 0.91 6.24
C ARG A 74 13.57 2.20 6.21
N TRP A 75 12.91 3.30 6.50
CA TRP A 75 13.59 4.54 6.86
C TRP A 75 14.37 4.33 8.16
N LYS A 76 15.67 4.61 8.16
CA LYS A 76 16.55 4.35 9.31
C LYS A 76 16.92 5.62 10.08
N GLU A 77 16.73 6.75 9.43
CA GLU A 77 17.12 8.06 9.92
C GLU A 77 15.89 8.96 9.88
N PHE A 78 15.71 9.72 10.96
CA PHE A 78 14.68 10.73 11.11
C PHE A 78 15.37 12.06 11.45
N PRO A 79 14.87 13.20 10.92
CA PRO A 79 13.64 13.34 10.13
C PRO A 79 13.76 12.83 8.68
N ILE A 80 12.66 12.31 8.11
CA ILE A 80 12.58 11.97 6.69
C ILE A 80 12.50 13.27 5.87
N PRO A 81 13.44 13.51 4.94
CA PRO A 81 13.42 14.74 4.15
C PRO A 81 12.33 14.67 3.08
N PHE A 82 11.59 15.75 2.88
CA PHE A 82 10.57 15.84 1.84
C PHE A 82 10.54 17.21 1.13
N ILE A 83 9.99 17.22 -0.09
CA ILE A 83 9.68 18.43 -0.86
C ILE A 83 8.22 18.36 -1.33
N ILE A 84 7.58 19.52 -1.46
CA ILE A 84 6.21 19.67 -1.95
C ILE A 84 6.24 20.47 -3.26
N GLN A 85 5.79 19.86 -4.37
CA GLN A 85 5.67 20.58 -5.64
C GLN A 85 4.55 21.63 -5.60
N LYS A 86 4.62 22.63 -6.47
CA LYS A 86 3.70 23.79 -6.44
C LYS A 86 2.25 23.44 -6.81
N ASP A 87 2.03 22.33 -7.50
CA ASP A 87 0.76 21.91 -8.09
C ASP A 87 -0.05 20.96 -7.18
N VAL A 88 0.44 20.67 -5.98
CA VAL A 88 -0.27 19.85 -4.98
C VAL A 88 -0.82 20.67 -3.83
N ASN A 89 -1.87 20.16 -3.18
CA ASN A 89 -2.45 20.78 -2.00
C ASN A 89 -1.49 20.67 -0.80
N ARG A 90 -0.68 21.71 -0.58
CA ARG A 90 0.29 21.78 0.51
C ARG A 90 -0.34 21.59 1.90
N GLN A 91 -1.53 22.13 2.14
CA GLN A 91 -2.18 22.03 3.44
C GLN A 91 -2.53 20.58 3.77
N ALA A 92 -3.14 19.86 2.82
CA ALA A 92 -3.48 18.46 2.99
C ALA A 92 -2.24 17.59 3.25
N ILE A 93 -1.12 17.90 2.59
CA ILE A 93 0.14 17.18 2.79
C ILE A 93 0.68 17.39 4.21
N LEU A 94 0.74 18.64 4.67
CA LEU A 94 1.23 18.94 6.01
C LEU A 94 0.35 18.35 7.11
N GLU A 95 -0.98 18.39 6.96
CA GLU A 95 -1.89 17.74 7.90
C GLU A 95 -1.73 16.21 7.88
N GLY A 96 -1.51 15.61 6.71
CA GLY A 96 -1.24 14.18 6.57
C GLY A 96 0.06 13.73 7.21
N ILE A 97 1.11 14.57 7.14
CA ILE A 97 2.37 14.40 7.87
C ILE A 97 2.14 14.53 9.38
N GLU A 98 1.45 15.60 9.81
CA GLU A 98 1.17 15.89 11.22
C GLU A 98 0.41 14.73 11.91
N ASN A 99 -0.49 14.05 11.21
CA ASN A 99 -1.18 12.86 11.71
C ASN A 99 -0.20 11.78 12.22
N TRP A 100 0.92 11.57 11.51
CA TRP A 100 1.96 10.61 11.89
C TRP A 100 2.89 11.17 12.97
N GLU A 101 3.34 12.42 12.84
CA GLU A 101 4.26 13.04 13.82
C GLU A 101 3.63 13.19 15.22
N ARG A 102 2.31 13.44 15.29
CA ARG A 102 1.61 13.56 16.59
C ARG A 102 1.43 12.25 17.33
N THR A 103 1.46 11.12 16.61
CA THR A 103 1.06 9.82 17.15
C THR A 103 2.19 8.79 17.15
N THR A 104 3.33 9.13 16.57
CA THR A 104 4.50 8.27 16.44
C THR A 104 5.79 9.03 16.72
N CYS A 105 6.92 8.33 16.76
CA CYS A 105 8.25 8.94 16.83
C CYS A 105 8.80 9.38 15.46
N ILE A 106 8.09 9.10 14.37
CA ILE A 106 8.53 9.42 13.01
C ILE A 106 8.41 10.93 12.84
N THR A 107 9.48 11.56 12.36
CA THR A 107 9.51 12.99 12.06
C THR A 107 9.90 13.24 10.61
N PHE A 108 9.50 14.39 10.10
CA PHE A 108 9.70 14.81 8.71
C PHE A 108 10.33 16.20 8.66
N GLU A 109 11.11 16.47 7.62
CA GLU A 109 11.73 17.78 7.42
C GLU A 109 11.51 18.27 5.99
N GLU A 110 10.81 19.41 5.86
CA GLU A 110 10.60 20.05 4.57
C GLU A 110 11.93 20.66 4.09
N LYS A 111 12.26 20.40 2.83
CA LYS A 111 13.40 20.99 2.14
C LYS A 111 12.91 21.84 0.98
N GLU A 112 13.76 22.75 0.51
CA GLU A 112 13.54 23.46 -0.75
C GLU A 112 13.89 22.55 -1.96
N GLU A 113 14.93 21.72 -1.79
CA GLU A 113 15.37 20.75 -2.80
C GLU A 113 15.94 19.50 -2.13
N LEU A 114 15.89 18.38 -2.86
CA LEU A 114 16.53 17.12 -2.47
C LEU A 114 17.63 16.80 -3.48
N ALA A 115 18.81 16.41 -3.00
CA ALA A 115 19.87 15.93 -3.87
C ALA A 115 19.40 14.71 -4.67
N SER A 116 19.78 14.62 -5.94
CA SER A 116 19.27 13.58 -6.87
C SER A 116 19.59 12.15 -6.44
N ASP A 117 20.69 11.96 -5.71
CA ASP A 117 21.18 10.68 -5.17
C ASP A 117 20.82 10.47 -3.69
N SER A 118 20.06 11.39 -3.09
CA SER A 118 19.54 11.24 -1.73
C SER A 118 18.23 10.45 -1.71
N SER A 119 17.85 9.95 -0.54
CA SER A 119 16.55 9.28 -0.34
C SER A 119 15.63 10.26 0.39
N GLY A 120 14.50 10.60 -0.21
CA GLY A 120 13.52 11.52 0.34
C GLY A 120 12.18 11.41 -0.36
N LEU A 121 11.16 12.08 0.16
CA LEU A 121 9.81 12.08 -0.38
C LEU A 121 9.58 13.31 -1.27
N ASN A 122 9.06 13.10 -2.48
CA ASN A 122 8.71 14.16 -3.41
C ASN A 122 7.20 14.12 -3.68
N PHE A 123 6.44 15.00 -3.05
CA PHE A 123 5.00 15.10 -3.27
C PHE A 123 4.71 15.84 -4.57
N VAL A 124 4.04 15.16 -5.51
CA VAL A 124 3.83 15.64 -6.89
C VAL A 124 2.37 15.53 -7.28
N PHE A 125 1.90 16.39 -8.19
CA PHE A 125 0.60 16.17 -8.81
C PHE A 125 0.74 15.00 -9.78
N GLY A 126 -0.08 13.97 -9.59
CA GLY A 126 0.00 12.72 -10.33
C GLY A 126 -1.34 12.30 -10.91
N GLU A 127 -1.32 11.30 -11.79
CA GLU A 127 -2.53 10.55 -12.13
C GLU A 127 -2.85 9.66 -10.92
N GLY A 128 -3.86 10.03 -10.14
CA GLY A 128 -4.29 9.30 -8.94
C GLY A 128 -3.43 9.52 -7.68
N CYS A 129 -3.73 8.73 -6.66
CA CYS A 129 -2.99 8.68 -5.40
C CYS A 129 -2.08 7.45 -5.46
N PHE A 130 -0.78 7.62 -5.19
CA PHE A 130 0.15 6.50 -5.22
C PHE A 130 1.44 6.76 -4.44
N SER A 131 2.10 5.66 -4.07
CA SER A 131 3.38 5.71 -3.37
C SER A 131 4.20 4.44 -3.58
N ASN A 132 5.51 4.53 -3.36
CA ASN A 132 6.35 3.35 -3.26
C ASN A 132 6.13 2.65 -1.91
N VAL A 133 6.24 1.32 -1.87
CA VAL A 133 6.20 0.59 -0.58
C VAL A 133 7.59 0.56 0.06
N GLY A 134 7.78 1.36 1.10
CA GLY A 134 9.05 1.55 1.80
C GLY A 134 9.98 2.57 1.13
N MET A 135 11.15 2.75 1.74
CA MET A 135 12.22 3.63 1.28
C MET A 135 12.85 3.11 -0.02
N VAL A 136 12.98 3.99 -1.01
CA VAL A 136 13.79 3.77 -2.19
C VAL A 136 15.17 4.41 -1.99
N LYS A 137 16.19 3.56 -1.83
CA LYS A 137 17.57 4.02 -1.57
C LYS A 137 18.14 4.77 -2.79
N GLY A 138 18.73 5.93 -2.53
CA GLY A 138 19.50 6.70 -3.50
C GLY A 138 18.66 7.43 -4.54
N ARG A 139 17.36 7.61 -4.27
CA ARG A 139 16.43 8.31 -5.16
C ARG A 139 15.32 8.98 -4.37
N ASN A 140 14.95 10.20 -4.77
CA ASN A 140 13.75 10.86 -4.29
C ASN A 140 12.51 10.13 -4.85
N GLN A 141 11.72 9.49 -3.97
CA GLN A 141 10.53 8.74 -4.37
C GLN A 141 9.33 9.66 -4.48
N ARG A 142 8.55 9.49 -5.55
CA ARG A 142 7.36 10.30 -5.80
C ARG A 142 6.20 9.78 -4.96
N ILE A 143 5.46 10.69 -4.35
CA ILE A 143 4.13 10.44 -3.79
C ILE A 143 3.13 11.24 -4.61
N GLY A 144 2.25 10.55 -5.32
CA GLY A 144 1.24 11.17 -6.17
C GLY A 144 0.07 11.67 -5.35
N ILE A 145 -0.19 12.97 -5.38
CA ILE A 145 -1.38 13.61 -4.80
C ILE A 145 -2.17 14.21 -5.97
N GLY A 146 -2.86 13.34 -6.70
CA GLY A 146 -3.69 13.73 -7.84
C GLY A 146 -5.03 14.35 -7.45
N LYS A 147 -5.93 14.39 -8.44
CA LYS A 147 -7.32 14.84 -8.23
C LYS A 147 -8.02 13.95 -7.21
N ASN A 148 -8.73 14.57 -6.26
CA ASN A 148 -9.43 13.91 -5.13
C ASN A 148 -8.53 13.20 -4.10
N CYS A 149 -7.20 13.41 -4.17
CA CYS A 149 -6.25 12.90 -3.18
C CYS A 149 -5.92 13.93 -2.08
N ASP A 150 -6.53 15.11 -2.12
CA ASP A 150 -6.26 16.25 -1.23
C ASP A 150 -6.97 16.13 0.14
N ASN A 151 -7.25 14.91 0.57
CA ASN A 151 -7.69 14.58 1.93
C ASN A 151 -6.46 14.21 2.79
N PRO A 152 -6.26 14.82 3.98
CA PRO A 152 -5.12 14.53 4.84
C PRO A 152 -4.92 13.05 5.19
N PHE A 153 -5.99 12.27 5.32
CA PHE A 153 -5.91 10.83 5.62
C PHE A 153 -5.62 9.98 4.37
N VAL A 154 -5.93 10.49 3.17
CA VAL A 154 -5.41 9.91 1.92
C VAL A 154 -3.91 10.17 1.82
N VAL A 155 -3.45 11.38 2.14
CA VAL A 155 -1.99 11.64 2.24
C VAL A 155 -1.35 10.73 3.29
N SER A 156 -1.94 10.58 4.48
CA SER A 156 -1.41 9.69 5.51
C SER A 156 -1.34 8.23 5.06
N HIS A 157 -2.29 7.78 4.24
CA HIS A 157 -2.28 6.46 3.61
C HIS A 157 -1.09 6.30 2.66
N GLU A 158 -0.85 7.26 1.77
CA GLU A 158 0.31 7.22 0.86
C GLU A 158 1.66 7.30 1.59
N ILE A 159 1.71 8.04 2.70
CA ILE A 159 2.87 8.07 3.59
C ILE A 159 3.07 6.70 4.27
N ALA A 160 2.00 6.01 4.67
CA ALA A 160 2.12 4.67 5.23
C ALA A 160 2.70 3.67 4.22
N HIS A 161 2.31 3.75 2.95
CA HIS A 161 2.98 3.01 1.89
C HIS A 161 4.48 3.35 1.83
N ALA A 162 4.86 4.63 1.81
CA ALA A 162 6.26 5.06 1.82
C ALA A 162 7.04 4.55 3.05
N LEU A 163 6.34 4.29 4.16
CA LEU A 163 6.87 3.72 5.39
C LEU A 163 6.86 2.17 5.39
N GLY A 164 6.40 1.52 4.33
CA GLY A 164 6.52 0.08 4.10
C GLY A 164 5.26 -0.73 4.42
N PHE A 165 4.11 -0.08 4.53
CA PHE A 165 2.82 -0.74 4.75
C PHE A 165 2.17 -1.16 3.44
N PHE A 166 1.64 -2.38 3.44
CA PHE A 166 0.72 -2.87 2.42
C PHE A 166 -0.71 -2.69 2.90
N HIS A 167 -1.67 -2.90 2.01
CA HIS A 167 -3.07 -2.88 2.39
C HIS A 167 -3.47 -3.97 3.40
N GLU A 168 -4.45 -3.63 4.24
CA GLU A 168 -4.97 -4.53 5.27
C GLU A 168 -5.73 -5.71 4.64
N GLN A 169 -6.47 -5.50 3.54
CA GLN A 169 -7.17 -6.59 2.83
C GLN A 169 -6.23 -7.55 2.08
N SER A 170 -4.92 -7.31 2.09
CA SER A 170 -3.94 -8.23 1.48
C SER A 170 -3.26 -9.11 2.51
N ARG A 171 -3.69 -9.01 3.78
CA ARG A 171 -3.21 -9.90 4.84
C ARG A 171 -3.53 -11.37 4.58
N TRP A 172 -2.58 -12.23 4.90
CA TRP A 172 -2.73 -13.69 4.83
C TRP A 172 -3.92 -14.21 5.66
N ASP A 173 -4.31 -13.53 6.74
CA ASP A 173 -5.40 -13.89 7.65
C ASP A 173 -6.74 -13.21 7.35
N ARG A 174 -6.84 -12.39 6.30
CA ARG A 174 -8.04 -11.60 6.01
C ARG A 174 -9.31 -12.44 5.91
N ASP A 175 -9.21 -13.69 5.42
CA ASP A 175 -10.38 -14.53 5.15
C ASP A 175 -11.05 -15.00 6.45
N ASN A 176 -10.48 -14.67 7.62
CA ASN A 176 -11.14 -14.81 8.92
C ASN A 176 -12.07 -13.62 9.25
N PHE A 177 -11.98 -12.51 8.53
CA PHE A 177 -12.64 -11.23 8.83
C PHE A 177 -13.46 -10.68 7.66
N VAL A 178 -13.05 -10.96 6.43
CA VAL A 178 -13.73 -10.55 5.20
C VAL A 178 -13.88 -11.72 4.23
N GLU A 179 -14.81 -11.59 3.29
CA GLU A 179 -15.00 -12.46 2.15
C GLU A 179 -14.86 -11.65 0.86
N ILE A 180 -14.02 -12.13 -0.06
CA ILE A 180 -13.83 -11.49 -1.36
C ILE A 180 -14.79 -12.11 -2.37
N GLN A 181 -15.71 -11.28 -2.90
CA GLN A 181 -16.66 -11.66 -3.93
C GLN A 181 -15.99 -11.61 -5.31
N PHE A 182 -15.18 -12.61 -5.64
CA PHE A 182 -14.40 -12.63 -6.88
C PHE A 182 -15.25 -12.50 -8.16
N SER A 183 -16.50 -12.97 -8.15
CA SER A 183 -17.44 -12.81 -9.25
C SER A 183 -17.82 -11.35 -9.53
N ASN A 184 -17.70 -10.49 -8.51
CA ASN A 184 -18.09 -9.09 -8.56
C ASN A 184 -16.94 -8.18 -9.02
N ILE A 185 -15.72 -8.68 -9.09
CA ILE A 185 -14.53 -7.92 -9.50
C ILE A 185 -14.53 -7.72 -11.02
N LEU A 186 -14.13 -6.52 -11.47
CA LEU A 186 -13.92 -6.22 -12.89
C LEU A 186 -12.88 -7.18 -13.52
N PRO A 187 -13.13 -7.68 -14.75
CA PRO A 187 -12.14 -8.49 -15.45
C PRO A 187 -10.79 -7.79 -15.54
N GLY A 188 -9.70 -8.50 -15.23
CA GLY A 188 -8.34 -7.95 -15.21
C GLY A 188 -7.85 -7.45 -13.85
N PHE A 189 -8.73 -7.32 -12.84
CA PHE A 189 -8.38 -6.77 -11.52
C PHE A 189 -8.34 -7.79 -10.37
N LEU A 190 -8.38 -9.10 -10.67
CA LEU A 190 -8.27 -10.14 -9.64
C LEU A 190 -6.96 -10.06 -8.85
N ASN A 191 -5.88 -9.58 -9.50
CA ASN A 191 -4.58 -9.41 -8.87
C ASN A 191 -4.57 -8.36 -7.75
N GLN A 192 -5.54 -7.44 -7.71
CA GLN A 192 -5.69 -6.40 -6.69
C GLN A 192 -6.19 -6.95 -5.34
N PHE A 193 -6.57 -8.24 -5.30
CA PHE A 193 -7.12 -8.91 -4.11
C PHE A 193 -6.27 -10.12 -3.70
N LEU A 194 -5.03 -10.20 -4.15
CA LEU A 194 -4.16 -11.30 -3.76
C LEU A 194 -3.68 -11.15 -2.30
N LYS A 195 -3.40 -12.27 -1.63
CA LYS A 195 -2.85 -12.25 -0.27
C LYS A 195 -1.34 -12.34 -0.30
N PHE A 196 -0.66 -11.48 0.44
CA PHE A 196 0.76 -11.70 0.73
C PHE A 196 0.90 -12.81 1.77
N SER A 197 1.86 -13.71 1.58
CA SER A 197 2.13 -14.72 2.59
C SER A 197 2.72 -14.09 3.85
N SER A 198 2.60 -14.80 4.96
CA SER A 198 3.23 -14.43 6.24
C SER A 198 4.77 -14.36 6.20
N SER A 199 5.41 -14.76 5.09
CA SER A 199 6.86 -14.64 4.93
C SER A 199 7.31 -13.29 4.37
N LEU A 200 6.46 -12.63 3.57
CA LEU A 200 6.77 -11.34 2.97
C LEU A 200 6.49 -10.14 3.89
N THR A 201 5.73 -10.35 4.96
CA THR A 201 4.99 -9.27 5.60
C THR A 201 4.93 -9.53 7.14
N THR A 202 5.10 -8.54 8.10
CA THR A 202 5.01 -8.49 9.63
C THR A 202 3.97 -7.66 10.44
N THR A 203 3.08 -8.30 11.23
CA THR A 203 1.82 -7.75 11.80
C THR A 203 2.06 -7.28 13.23
N PHE A 204 3.24 -7.57 13.76
CA PHE A 204 3.60 -7.33 15.15
C PHE A 204 2.64 -8.00 16.16
N GLY A 205 1.91 -9.03 15.72
CA GLY A 205 0.88 -9.69 16.54
C GLY A 205 -0.42 -8.89 16.71
N ILE A 206 -0.57 -7.79 15.98
CA ILE A 206 -1.79 -6.97 15.96
C ILE A 206 -2.86 -7.66 15.11
N LYS A 207 -4.11 -7.54 15.58
CA LYS A 207 -5.28 -8.16 14.94
C LYS A 207 -5.57 -7.51 13.58
N TYR A 208 -6.47 -8.11 12.82
CA TYR A 208 -6.96 -7.53 11.58
C TYR A 208 -7.83 -6.32 11.91
N ASP A 209 -7.59 -5.21 11.23
CA ASP A 209 -8.26 -3.95 11.51
C ASP A 209 -9.16 -3.50 10.35
N LEU A 210 -10.46 -3.74 10.50
CA LEU A 210 -11.47 -3.32 9.53
C LEU A 210 -11.56 -1.80 9.38
N GLY A 211 -11.12 -1.03 10.38
CA GLY A 211 -11.12 0.43 10.34
C GLY A 211 -9.78 1.04 9.95
N SER A 212 -8.82 0.24 9.51
CA SER A 212 -7.50 0.72 9.08
C SER A 212 -7.64 1.69 7.91
N VAL A 213 -6.86 2.77 7.93
CA VAL A 213 -6.75 3.68 6.78
C VAL A 213 -6.18 2.95 5.56
N MET A 214 -5.49 1.82 5.77
CA MET A 214 -4.92 0.94 4.74
C MET A 214 -5.91 -0.13 4.25
N HIS A 215 -7.18 -0.08 4.65
CA HIS A 215 -8.19 -1.02 4.15
C HIS A 215 -8.91 -0.43 2.93
N TYR A 216 -9.13 -1.25 1.91
CA TYR A 216 -10.04 -0.93 0.80
C TYR A 216 -11.47 -0.72 1.27
N ASP A 217 -12.23 0.05 0.50
CA ASP A 217 -13.68 0.09 0.63
C ASP A 217 -14.36 -1.18 0.10
N ALA A 218 -15.67 -1.30 0.33
CA ALA A 218 -16.47 -2.45 -0.04
C ALA A 218 -16.59 -2.68 -1.56
N PHE A 219 -16.35 -1.64 -2.37
CA PHE A 219 -16.59 -1.58 -3.81
C PHE A 219 -15.32 -1.45 -4.65
N GLY A 220 -14.13 -1.61 -4.05
CA GLY A 220 -12.87 -1.59 -4.78
C GLY A 220 -12.94 -2.49 -6.02
N TYR A 221 -12.68 -1.93 -7.21
CA TYR A 221 -12.74 -2.63 -8.50
C TYR A 221 -14.04 -3.41 -8.78
N ALA A 222 -15.15 -2.98 -8.20
CA ALA A 222 -16.45 -3.61 -8.37
C ALA A 222 -17.02 -3.41 -9.78
N LYS A 223 -17.68 -4.45 -10.29
CA LYS A 223 -18.74 -4.29 -11.28
C LYS A 223 -19.87 -3.48 -10.64
N GLN A 224 -20.49 -2.59 -11.41
CA GLN A 224 -21.40 -1.57 -10.91
C GLN A 224 -22.42 -2.09 -9.87
N GLY A 225 -22.39 -1.50 -8.67
CA GLY A 225 -23.32 -1.79 -7.56
C GLY A 225 -23.08 -3.10 -6.81
N MET A 226 -22.03 -3.86 -7.14
CA MET A 226 -21.75 -5.17 -6.52
C MET A 226 -20.51 -5.12 -5.65
N ALA A 227 -20.69 -5.09 -4.32
CA ALA A 227 -19.57 -5.10 -3.38
C ALA A 227 -18.60 -6.27 -3.65
N THR A 228 -17.30 -5.98 -3.63
CA THR A 228 -16.21 -6.96 -3.82
C THR A 228 -15.67 -7.45 -2.48
N ILE A 229 -15.84 -6.68 -1.41
CA ILE A 229 -15.44 -7.06 -0.06
C ILE A 229 -16.65 -7.04 0.88
N LEU A 230 -16.99 -8.19 1.43
CA LEU A 230 -18.00 -8.34 2.48
C LEU A 230 -17.33 -8.61 3.82
N THR A 231 -17.68 -7.86 4.85
CA THR A 231 -17.20 -8.13 6.21
C THR A 231 -17.98 -9.31 6.79
N LYS A 232 -17.30 -10.22 7.50
CA LYS A 232 -17.98 -11.35 8.16
C LYS A 232 -18.87 -10.90 9.30
N ASP A 233 -18.46 -9.87 10.02
CA ASP A 233 -19.34 -9.14 10.91
C ASP A 233 -19.95 -7.98 10.13
N VAL A 234 -21.26 -8.08 9.86
CA VAL A 234 -22.02 -7.13 9.04
C VAL A 234 -22.06 -5.72 9.66
N ASN A 235 -21.86 -5.60 10.99
CA ASN A 235 -21.87 -4.29 11.66
C ASN A 235 -20.65 -3.44 11.27
N TYR A 236 -19.62 -4.05 10.67
CA TYR A 236 -18.41 -3.36 10.22
C TYR A 236 -18.38 -3.10 8.71
N GLN A 237 -19.45 -3.39 7.98
CA GLN A 237 -19.45 -3.25 6.52
C GLN A 237 -19.22 -1.80 6.06
N GLU A 238 -19.71 -0.82 6.82
CA GLU A 238 -19.50 0.61 6.57
C GLU A 238 -18.21 1.15 7.23
N THR A 239 -17.46 0.30 7.94
CA THR A 239 -16.20 0.70 8.58
C THR A 239 -15.01 0.60 7.63
N ILE A 240 -15.01 -0.38 6.72
CA ILE A 240 -13.93 -0.58 5.75
C ILE A 240 -13.88 0.56 4.73
N GLY A 241 -12.67 0.94 4.31
CA GLY A 241 -12.48 2.01 3.33
C GLY A 241 -12.54 3.42 3.88
N GLN A 242 -12.61 3.60 5.21
CA GLN A 242 -12.63 4.92 5.81
C GLN A 242 -11.38 5.76 5.45
N ARG A 243 -11.56 7.07 5.27
CA ARG A 243 -10.50 8.06 5.00
C ARG A 243 -10.70 9.32 5.87
N PHE A 244 -10.95 9.13 7.16
CA PHE A 244 -11.19 10.24 8.10
C PHE A 244 -10.38 10.16 9.40
N ARG A 245 -9.63 9.07 9.64
CA ARG A 245 -8.68 8.96 10.77
C ARG A 245 -7.62 7.89 10.52
N LEU A 246 -6.50 7.99 11.24
CA LEU A 246 -5.66 6.83 11.52
C LEU A 246 -6.36 5.98 12.59
N SER A 247 -6.43 4.66 12.39
CA SER A 247 -6.92 3.78 13.43
C SER A 247 -5.89 3.66 14.57
N PHE A 248 -6.33 3.18 15.73
CA PHE A 248 -5.41 2.84 16.81
C PHE A 248 -4.38 1.78 16.38
N ASP A 249 -4.82 0.78 15.61
CA ASP A 249 -3.95 -0.30 15.16
C ASP A 249 -2.98 0.15 14.05
N ASP A 250 -3.34 1.14 13.22
CA ASP A 250 -2.42 1.77 12.27
C ASP A 250 -1.24 2.42 13.00
N VAL A 251 -1.55 3.29 13.97
CA VAL A 251 -0.55 3.97 14.81
C VAL A 251 0.29 2.97 15.58
N LYS A 252 -0.34 1.94 16.15
CA LYS A 252 0.36 0.90 16.92
C LYS A 252 1.34 0.11 16.05
N LYS A 253 0.92 -0.31 14.84
CA LYS A 253 1.81 -1.01 13.90
C LYS A 253 3.00 -0.11 13.51
N MET A 254 2.74 1.18 13.25
CA MET A 254 3.78 2.15 12.91
C MET A 254 4.81 2.29 14.02
N ASN A 255 4.36 2.44 15.28
CA ASN A 255 5.25 2.53 16.44
C ASN A 255 6.06 1.25 16.68
N PHE A 256 5.48 0.05 16.49
CA PHE A 256 6.27 -1.19 16.54
C PHE A 256 7.30 -1.28 15.42
N ALA A 257 7.01 -0.71 14.26
CA ALA A 257 7.91 -0.77 13.11
C ALA A 257 9.12 0.17 13.27
N TYR A 258 8.94 1.34 13.89
CA TYR A 258 9.95 2.42 13.88
C TYR A 258 10.38 2.93 15.26
N CYS A 259 9.56 2.78 16.29
CA CYS A 259 9.71 3.52 17.55
C CYS A 259 10.12 2.65 18.75
N ASN A 260 10.70 1.48 18.47
CA ASN A 260 11.18 0.53 19.48
C ASN A 260 10.14 -0.04 20.45
N GLY A 261 8.84 -0.02 20.10
CA GLY A 261 7.78 -0.81 20.76
C GLY A 261 7.39 -0.37 22.17
#